data_AF-A0A4R4JGH7-F1
#
_entry.id   AF-A0A4R4JGH7-F1
#
_cell.length_a   1.000
_cell.length_b   1.000
_cell.length_c   1.000
_cell.angle_alpha   90.00
_cell.angle_beta   90.00
_cell.angle_gamma   90.00
#
_symmetry.space_group_name_H-M   'P 1'
#
loop_
_entity.id
_entity.type
_entity.pdbx_description
1 polymer ?
#
loop_
_entity_poly.entity_id
_entity_poly.type
_entity_poly.pdbx_seq_one_letter_code
_entity_poly.pdbx_strand_id
1 'polypeptide(L)'
;MKQDNLLDLKVRELRELAKTLSFRYLTHSKIRMDFNSKINLFVEDILGQVRIHCLSSNGAIEFIQFEINHLKEQDFYLTANRVKQYAIIEKEKEK
;
A
#
# COMPACT_ATOMS: atom_id res chain seq x y z
N MET A 1 -22.09 12.21 -2.40
CA MET A 1 -21.27 13.19 -3.17
C MET A 1 -19.94 13.52 -2.51
N LYS A 2 -19.86 14.10 -1.30
CA LYS A 2 -18.55 14.36 -0.64
C LYS A 2 -17.81 13.07 -0.24
N GLN A 3 -18.52 12.06 0.27
CA GLN A 3 -17.94 10.80 0.71
C GLN A 3 -17.49 9.92 -0.47
N ASP A 4 -18.26 9.86 -1.55
CA ASP A 4 -17.89 9.08 -2.74
C ASP A 4 -16.60 9.61 -3.38
N ASN A 5 -16.46 10.94 -3.46
CA ASN A 5 -15.22 11.57 -3.90
C ASN A 5 -14.03 11.26 -2.97
N LEU A 6 -14.25 11.20 -1.65
CA LEU A 6 -13.20 10.86 -0.69
C LEU A 6 -12.80 9.38 -0.81
N LEU A 7 -13.76 8.49 -1.01
CA LEU A 7 -13.52 7.07 -1.24
C LEU A 7 -12.67 6.87 -2.51
N ASP A 8 -13.01 7.53 -3.61
CA ASP A 8 -12.24 7.47 -4.85
C ASP A 8 -10.81 7.98 -4.68
N LEU A 9 -10.63 9.08 -3.94
CA LEU A 9 -9.29 9.60 -3.60
C LEU A 9 -8.48 8.59 -2.80
N LYS A 10 -9.09 7.91 -1.83
CA LYS A 10 -8.42 6.91 -1.00
C LYS A 10 -8.07 5.65 -1.79
N VAL A 11 -8.96 5.19 -2.68
CA VAL A 11 -8.66 4.11 -3.63
C VAL A 11 -7.46 4.46 -4.49
N ARG A 12 -7.40 5.70 -5.00
CA ARG A 12 -6.26 6.16 -5.80
C ARG A 12 -4.97 6.21 -4.98
N GLU A 13 -5.02 6.75 -3.76
CA GLU A 13 -3.88 6.79 -2.84
C GLU A 13 -3.32 5.37 -2.60
N LEU A 14 -4.18 4.41 -2.28
CA LEU A 14 -3.78 3.02 -2.06
C LEU A 14 -3.10 2.40 -3.29
N ARG A 15 -3.70 2.56 -4.47
CA ARG A 15 -3.15 2.00 -5.72
C ARG A 15 -1.79 2.59 -6.09
N GLU A 16 -1.63 3.91 -5.96
CA GLU A 16 -0.34 4.57 -6.26
C GLU A 16 0.73 4.19 -5.23
N LEU A 17 0.37 4.09 -3.95
CA LEU A 17 1.27 3.62 -2.90
C LEU A 17 1.73 2.19 -3.18
N ALA A 18 0.80 1.27 -3.42
CA ALA A 18 1.11 -0.12 -3.76
C ALA A 18 2.03 -0.22 -4.98
N LYS A 19 1.71 0.51 -6.06
CA LYS A 19 2.55 0.55 -7.25
C LYS A 19 3.96 1.02 -6.91
N THR A 20 4.09 2.12 -6.19
CA THR A 20 5.38 2.69 -5.77
C THR A 20 6.21 1.70 -4.96
N LEU A 21 5.61 1.07 -3.95
CA LEU A 21 6.30 0.09 -3.09
C LEU A 21 6.69 -1.17 -3.86
N SER A 22 5.81 -1.63 -4.76
CA SER A 22 6.10 -2.80 -5.60
C SER A 22 7.31 -2.57 -6.50
N PHE A 23 7.44 -1.39 -7.11
CA PHE A 23 8.61 -1.04 -7.91
C PHE A 23 9.87 -0.90 -7.06
N ARG A 24 9.75 -0.36 -5.85
CA ARG A 24 10.88 -0.14 -4.94
C ARG A 24 11.47 -1.45 -4.40
N TYR A 25 10.61 -2.40 -4.01
CA TYR A 25 11.04 -3.56 -3.21
C TYR A 25 10.94 -4.91 -3.94
N LEU A 26 10.09 -5.03 -4.97
CA LEU A 26 9.87 -6.30 -5.66
C LEU A 26 10.57 -6.29 -7.02
N THR A 27 11.72 -6.94 -7.09
CA THR A 27 12.56 -6.99 -8.31
C THR A 27 11.92 -7.83 -9.41
N HIS A 28 11.30 -8.95 -9.04
CA HIS A 28 10.71 -9.88 -10.00
C HIS A 28 9.36 -9.38 -10.54
N SER A 29 9.23 -9.26 -11.87
CA SER A 29 8.04 -8.70 -12.53
C SER A 29 6.76 -9.45 -12.20
N LYS A 30 6.79 -10.79 -12.18
CA LYS A 30 5.63 -11.62 -11.80
C LYS A 30 5.14 -11.30 -10.38
N ILE A 31 6.06 -11.19 -9.41
CA ILE A 31 5.70 -10.90 -8.02
C ILE A 31 5.11 -9.49 -7.90
N ARG A 32 5.65 -8.50 -8.64
CA ARG A 32 5.04 -7.17 -8.72
C ARG A 32 3.62 -7.21 -9.27
N MET A 33 3.40 -7.93 -10.37
CA MET A 33 2.08 -8.03 -10.99
C MET A 33 1.08 -8.69 -10.04
N ASP A 34 1.48 -9.78 -9.38
CA ASP A 34 0.65 -10.49 -8.42
C ASP A 34 0.31 -9.60 -7.21
N PHE A 35 1.27 -8.86 -6.68
CA PHE A 35 1.05 -7.91 -5.58
C PHE A 35 0.06 -6.81 -5.96
N ASN A 36 0.26 -6.13 -7.10
CA ASN A 36 -0.65 -5.07 -7.55
C ASN A 36 -2.04 -5.63 -7.87
N SER A 37 -2.13 -6.85 -8.39
CA SER A 37 -3.42 -7.52 -8.65
C SER A 37 -4.18 -7.80 -7.35
N LYS A 38 -3.50 -8.25 -6.29
CA LYS A 38 -4.14 -8.45 -4.97
C LYS A 38 -4.69 -7.15 -4.39
N ILE A 39 -3.97 -6.04 -4.53
CA ILE A 39 -4.45 -4.72 -4.09
C ILE A 39 -5.70 -4.31 -4.87
N ASN A 40 -5.73 -4.56 -6.19
CA ASN A 40 -6.91 -4.27 -6.99
C ASN A 40 -8.12 -5.14 -6.60
N LEU A 41 -7.91 -6.44 -6.37
CA LEU A 41 -8.96 -7.34 -5.91
C LEU A 41 -9.53 -6.91 -4.54
N PHE A 42 -8.66 -6.49 -3.61
CA PHE A 42 -9.08 -5.94 -2.32
C PHE A 42 -9.98 -4.69 -2.51
N VAL A 43 -9.57 -3.76 -3.36
CA VAL A 43 -10.37 -2.56 -3.67
C VAL A 43 -11.71 -2.93 -4.31
N GLU A 44 -11.71 -3.85 -5.27
CA GLU A 44 -12.93 -4.29 -5.96
C GLU A 44 -13.92 -4.95 -5.02
N ASP A 45 -13.44 -5.77 -4.09
CA ASP A 45 -14.27 -6.40 -3.06
C ASP A 45 -14.94 -5.35 -2.16
N ILE A 46 -14.15 -4.41 -1.61
CA ILE A 46 -14.67 -3.33 -0.75
C ILE A 46 -15.69 -2.46 -1.50
N LEU A 47 -15.39 -2.04 -2.73
CA LEU A 47 -16.33 -1.27 -3.55
C LEU A 47 -17.58 -2.07 -3.92
N GLY A 48 -17.44 -3.37 -4.14
CA GLY A 48 -18.54 -4.31 -4.34
C GLY A 48 -19.48 -4.33 -3.14
N GLN A 49 -18.93 -4.46 -1.93
CA GLN A 49 -19.69 -4.42 -0.67
C GLN A 49 -20.45 -3.10 -0.46
N VAL A 50 -19.88 -1.97 -0.88
CA VAL A 50 -20.57 -0.67 -0.86
C VAL A 50 -21.75 -0.64 -1.83
N ARG A 51 -21.56 -1.15 -3.06
CA ARG A 51 -22.60 -1.19 -4.09
C ARG A 51 -23.80 -2.05 -3.69
N ILE A 52 -23.56 -3.15 -2.97
CA ILE A 52 -24.63 -4.03 -2.46
C ILE A 52 -25.16 -3.61 -1.08
N HIS A 53 -24.77 -2.43 -0.59
CA HIS A 53 -25.17 -1.88 0.71
C HIS A 53 -24.81 -2.73 1.94
N CYS A 54 -23.84 -3.64 1.82
CA CYS A 54 -23.27 -4.38 2.96
C CYS A 54 -22.25 -3.55 3.75
N LEU A 55 -21.66 -2.53 3.11
CA LEU A 55 -20.68 -1.63 3.71
C LEU A 55 -21.04 -0.18 3.41
N SER A 56 -20.90 0.72 4.39
CA SER A 56 -21.07 2.16 4.14
C SER A 56 -19.84 2.74 3.45
N SER A 57 -19.98 3.85 2.72
CA SER A 57 -18.84 4.54 2.12
C SER A 57 -17.79 4.94 3.17
N ASN A 58 -18.20 5.30 4.38
CA ASN A 58 -17.28 5.58 5.49
C ASN A 58 -16.53 4.33 5.95
N GLY A 59 -17.22 3.19 6.11
CA GLY A 59 -16.57 1.93 6.46
C GLY A 59 -15.56 1.49 5.40
N ALA A 60 -15.88 1.67 4.11
CA ALA A 60 -14.94 1.44 3.03
C ALA A 60 -13.71 2.35 3.10
N ILE A 61 -13.91 3.64 3.39
CA ILE A 61 -12.81 4.58 3.61
C ILE A 61 -11.91 4.13 4.76
N GLU A 62 -12.50 3.65 5.87
CA GLU A 62 -11.74 3.15 7.02
C GLU A 62 -10.89 1.92 6.67
N PHE A 63 -11.46 0.93 5.97
CA PHE A 63 -10.71 -0.24 5.52
C PHE A 63 -9.55 0.11 4.58
N ILE A 64 -9.80 1.00 3.62
CA ILE A 64 -8.75 1.45 2.69
C ILE A 64 -7.68 2.25 3.43
N GLN A 65 -8.07 3.10 4.37
CA GLN A 65 -7.13 3.88 5.16
C GLN A 65 -6.27 2.99 6.07
N PHE A 66 -6.85 1.93 6.63
CA PHE A 66 -6.12 0.93 7.39
C PHE A 66 -5.03 0.26 6.55
N GLU A 67 -5.38 -0.18 5.33
CA GLU A 67 -4.42 -0.80 4.41
C GLU A 67 -3.30 0.18 3.99
N ILE A 68 -3.66 1.44 3.70
CA ILE A 68 -2.68 2.50 3.42
C ILE A 68 -1.69 2.67 4.58
N ASN A 69 -2.18 2.71 5.81
CA ASN A 69 -1.35 2.86 7.00
C ASN A 69 -0.42 1.66 7.17
N HIS A 70 -0.95 0.45 6.96
CA HIS A 70 -0.16 -0.77 7.04
C HIS A 70 0.98 -0.80 6.00
N LEU A 71 0.70 -0.41 4.75
CA LEU A 71 1.74 -0.31 3.72
C LEU A 71 2.79 0.77 4.03
N LYS A 72 2.39 1.92 4.59
CA LYS A 72 3.34 2.96 5.04
C LYS A 72 4.22 2.47 6.19
N GLU A 73 3.66 1.72 7.12
CA GLU A 73 4.40 1.10 8.22
C GLU A 73 5.43 0.08 7.69
N GLN A 74 5.04 -0.77 6.74
CA GLN A 74 5.96 -1.69 6.08
C GLN A 74 7.10 -0.96 5.35
N ASP A 75 6.80 0.13 4.62
CA ASP A 75 7.81 0.95 3.94
C ASP A 75 8.82 1.54 4.93
N PHE A 76 8.34 2.01 6.08
CA PHE A 76 9.20 2.52 7.14
C PHE A 76 10.17 1.45 7.66
N TYR A 77 9.67 0.25 7.97
CA TYR A 77 10.52 -0.84 8.46
C TYR A 77 11.56 -1.30 7.43
N LEU A 78 11.16 -1.42 6.16
CA LEU A 78 12.08 -1.79 5.08
C LEU A 78 13.16 -0.72 4.86
N THR A 79 12.78 0.55 4.89
CA THR A 79 13.71 1.68 4.75
C THR A 79 14.68 1.73 5.93
N ALA A 80 14.19 1.63 7.16
CA ALA A 80 15.01 1.64 8.37
C ALA A 80 16.04 0.50 8.38
N ASN A 81 15.64 -0.70 7.94
CA ASN A 81 16.55 -1.84 7.81
C ASN A 81 17.65 -1.58 6.76
N ARG A 82 17.31 -0.95 5.63
CA ARG A 82 18.31 -0.58 4.61
C ARG A 82 19.30 0.47 5.12
N VAL A 83 18.82 1.48 5.86
CA VAL A 83 19.68 2.50 6.49
C VAL A 83 20.66 1.87 7.48
N LYS A 84 20.19 0.93 8.32
CA LYS A 84 21.05 0.20 9.27
C LYS A 84 22.14 -0.60 8.56
N GLN A 85 21.81 -1.31 7.47
CA GLN A 85 22.79 -2.06 6.68
C GLN A 85 23.86 -1.15 6.07
N TYR A 86 23.47 0.00 5.51
CA TYR A 86 24.42 0.97 4.96
C TYR A 86 25.39 1.50 6.02
N ALA A 87 24.87 1.88 7.21
CA ALA A 87 25.71 2.37 8.30
C ALA A 87 26.73 1.33 8.81
N ILE A 88 26.37 0.04 8.82
CA ILE A 88 27.30 -1.05 9.16
C ILE A 88 28.41 -1.16 8.10
N ILE A 89 28.06 -1.16 6.81
CA ILE A 89 29.02 -1.28 5.71
C ILE A 89 30.01 -0.10 5.71
N GLU A 90 29.54 1.14 5.92
CA GLU A 90 30.43 2.31 5.97
C GLU A 90 31.40 2.25 7.15
N LYS A 91 30.93 1.83 8.33
CA LYS A 91 31.80 1.62 9.50
C LYS A 91 32.85 0.52 9.27
N GLU A 92 32.56 -0.50 8.46
CA GLU A 92 33.53 -1.53 8.10
C GLU A 92 34.59 -1.03 7.11
N LYS A 93 34.26 -0.08 6.22
CA LYS A 93 35.22 0.54 5.28
C LYS A 93 36.18 1.52 5.94
N GLU A 94 35.81 2.12 7.07
CA GLU A 94 36.66 3.05 7.83
C GLU A 94 37.72 2.35 8.69
N LYS A 95 37.74 1.02 8.74
CA LYS A 95 38.74 0.21 9.45
C LYS A 95 39.81 -0.32 8.51
#